data_AF-A0A699XAZ6-F1
#
_entry.id   AF-A0A699XAZ6-F1
#
_cell.length_a   1.000
_cell.length_b   1.000
_cell.length_c   1.000
_cell.angle_alpha   90.00
_cell.angle_beta   90.00
_cell.angle_gamma   90.00
#
_symmetry.space_group_name_H-M   'P 1'
#
loop_
_entity.id
_entity.type
_entity.pdbx_description
1 polymer ?
#
loop_
_entity_poly.entity_id
_entity_poly.type
_entity_poly.pdbx_seq_one_letter_code
_entity_poly.pdbx_strand_id
1 'polypeptide(L)'
;CYNCKKFRHVARECQKPKRVKDASYHRKKMLLCKQEEARIQLNAEQADWRDDTDDELKDQELEAHYMYMAQLQEVSPDNADSGPIFDDEPLQK
;
A
#
# COMPACT_ATOMS: atom_id res chain seq x y z
N CYS A 1 24.35 12.59 31.42
CA CYS A 1 23.27 12.39 32.41
C CYS A 1 22.18 13.47 32.33
N TYR A 2 20.95 13.12 31.97
CA TYR A 2 19.81 14.06 31.94
C TYR A 2 19.41 14.60 33.32
N ASN A 3 19.65 13.85 34.39
CA ASN A 3 19.30 14.26 35.74
C ASN A 3 20.13 15.48 36.20
N CYS A 4 21.46 15.38 36.11
CA CYS A 4 22.39 16.39 36.60
C CYS A 4 23.02 17.31 35.53
N LYS A 5 22.68 17.10 34.24
CA LYS A 5 23.22 17.83 33.08
C LYS A 5 24.76 17.77 32.94
N LYS A 6 25.40 16.73 33.48
CA LYS A 6 26.85 16.50 33.31
C LYS A 6 27.13 15.39 32.29
N PHE A 7 28.23 15.55 31.56
CA PHE A 7 28.88 14.51 30.77
C PHE A 7 29.72 13.64 31.72
N ARG A 8 29.78 12.32 31.50
CA ARG A 8 30.56 11.26 32.21
C ARG A 8 29.76 10.00 32.57
N HIS A 9 28.46 10.13 32.86
CA HIS A 9 27.61 8.99 33.25
C HIS A 9 26.21 9.08 32.62
N VAL A 10 25.55 7.92 32.51
CA VAL A 10 24.14 7.84 32.10
C VAL A 10 23.22 8.21 33.26
N ALA A 11 21.97 8.57 32.97
CA ALA A 11 21.05 9.04 34.02
C ALA A 11 20.80 8.01 35.13
N ARG A 12 20.90 6.70 34.84
CA ARG A 12 20.71 5.60 35.79
C ARG A 12 21.81 5.53 36.86
N GLU A 13 23.03 5.95 36.51
CA GLU A 13 24.21 5.93 37.39
C GLU A 13 24.38 7.25 38.16
N CYS A 14 23.41 8.17 38.07
CA CYS A 14 23.53 9.47 38.69
C CYS A 14 23.27 9.38 40.19
N GLN A 15 24.29 9.68 41.00
CA GLN A 15 24.16 9.75 42.45
C GLN A 15 23.34 10.97 42.94
N LYS A 16 23.07 11.96 42.08
CA LYS A 16 22.19 13.08 42.45
C LYS A 16 20.74 12.58 42.54
N PRO A 17 19.93 13.11 43.49
CA PRO A 17 18.52 12.76 43.57
C PRO A 17 17.81 13.02 42.24
N LYS A 18 16.81 12.20 41.94
CA LYS A 18 16.01 12.35 40.72
C LYS A 18 15.30 13.71 40.77
N ARG A 19 15.28 14.40 39.64
CA ARG A 19 14.49 15.63 39.50
C ARG A 19 13.01 15.32 39.73
N VAL A 20 12.39 16.11 40.60
CA VAL A 20 10.94 16.16 40.73
C VAL A 20 10.38 16.71 39.42
N LYS A 21 9.35 16.04 38.89
CA LYS A 21 8.64 16.49 37.70
C LYS A 21 7.60 17.51 38.11
N ASP A 22 7.63 18.67 37.47
CA ASP A 22 6.66 19.74 37.73
C ASP A 22 5.45 19.62 36.80
N ALA A 23 4.44 20.46 37.04
CA ALA A 23 3.24 20.51 36.22
C ALA A 23 3.55 20.82 34.73
N SER A 24 4.63 21.57 34.45
CA SER A 24 5.04 21.89 33.08
C SER A 24 5.51 20.65 32.32
N TYR A 25 6.34 19.83 32.97
CA TYR A 25 6.78 18.53 32.44
C TYR A 25 5.59 17.64 32.10
N HIS A 26 4.62 17.54 33.02
CA HIS A 26 3.44 16.70 32.80
C HIS A 26 2.56 17.21 31.66
N ARG A 27 2.32 18.54 31.59
CA ARG A 27 1.60 19.15 30.46
C ARG A 27 2.27 18.89 29.12
N LYS A 28 3.58 19.12 29.04
CA LYS A 28 4.34 18.86 27.80
C LYS A 28 4.28 17.38 27.40
N LYS A 29 4.38 16.47 28.38
CA LYS A 29 4.30 15.03 28.11
C LYS A 29 2.92 14.62 27.58
N MET A 30 1.83 15.16 28.14
CA MET A 30 0.48 14.91 27.63
C MET A 30 0.30 15.43 26.20
N LEU A 31 0.81 16.63 25.90
CA LEU A 31 0.73 17.18 24.55
C LEU A 31 1.46 16.29 23.52
N LEU A 32 2.63 15.78 23.90
CA LEU A 32 3.39 14.87 23.04
C LEU A 32 2.66 13.54 22.80
N CYS A 33 2.02 12.97 23.83
CA CYS A 33 1.18 11.78 23.67
C CYS A 33 0.04 12.02 22.68
N LYS A 34 -0.67 13.15 22.79
CA LYS A 34 -1.76 13.48 21.85
C LYS A 34 -1.28 13.64 20.41
N GLN A 35 -0.10 14.22 20.21
CA GLN A 35 0.50 14.36 18.89
C GLN A 35 0.89 13.00 18.30
N GLU A 36 1.45 12.11 19.13
CA GLU A 36 1.80 10.74 18.72
C GLU A 36 0.56 9.94 18.34
N GLU A 37 -0.51 10.02 19.14
CA GLU A 37 -1.81 9.39 18.84
C GLU A 37 -2.40 9.89 17.51
N ALA A 38 -2.42 11.21 17.29
CA ALA A 38 -2.87 11.78 16.03
C ALA A 38 -2.02 11.33 14.84
N ARG A 39 -0.70 11.21 15.02
CA ARG A 39 0.20 10.68 13.99
C ARG A 39 -0.10 9.22 13.65
N ILE A 40 -0.36 8.39 14.66
CA ILE A 40 -0.70 6.98 14.46
C ILE A 40 -2.03 6.86 13.70
N GLN A 41 -3.03 7.68 14.04
CA GLN A 41 -4.32 7.71 13.32
C GLN A 41 -4.14 8.08 11.85
N LEU A 42 -3.43 9.17 11.56
CA LEU A 42 -3.16 9.59 10.19
C LEU A 42 -2.37 8.54 9.39
N ASN A 43 -1.41 7.87 10.03
CA ASN A 43 -0.67 6.80 9.37
C ASN A 43 -1.55 5.59 9.05
N ALA A 44 -2.54 5.28 9.90
CA ALA A 44 -3.49 4.20 9.66
C ALA A 44 -4.42 4.55 8.48
N GLU A 45 -4.97 5.77 8.47
CA GLU A 45 -5.76 6.27 7.33
C GLU A 45 -4.94 6.24 6.04
N GLN A 46 -3.70 6.71 6.04
CA GLN A 46 -2.83 6.66 4.86
C GLN A 46 -2.57 5.22 4.37
N ALA A 47 -2.50 4.24 5.27
CA ALA A 47 -2.33 2.84 4.90
C ALA A 47 -3.61 2.27 4.24
N ASP A 48 -4.78 2.65 4.76
CA ASP A 48 -6.10 2.30 4.20
C ASP A 48 -6.24 2.80 2.75
N TRP A 49 -5.95 4.08 2.50
CA TRP A 49 -6.01 4.68 1.15
C TRP A 49 -5.03 4.05 0.14
N ARG A 50 -3.90 3.51 0.60
CA ARG A 50 -2.91 2.87 -0.28
C ARG A 50 -3.37 1.50 -0.78
N ASP A 51 -4.29 0.84 -0.08
CA ASP A 51 -4.89 -0.43 -0.52
C ASP A 51 -5.83 -0.19 -1.70
N ASP A 52 -6.67 0.84 -1.61
CA ASP A 52 -7.66 1.19 -2.64
C ASP A 52 -7.03 1.65 -3.97
N THR A 53 -5.83 2.23 -3.95
CA THR A 53 -5.17 2.72 -5.18
C THR A 53 -4.46 1.63 -5.99
N ASP A 54 -4.19 0.47 -5.39
CA ASP A 54 -3.58 -0.67 -6.10
C ASP A 54 -4.60 -1.36 -7.02
N ASP A 55 -5.87 -1.38 -6.62
CA ASP A 55 -6.94 -1.99 -7.40
C ASP A 55 -7.28 -1.16 -8.66
N GLU A 56 -7.27 0.17 -8.56
CA GLU A 56 -7.52 1.04 -9.73
C GLU A 56 -6.39 0.95 -10.78
N LEU A 57 -5.13 0.69 -10.36
CA LEU A 57 -4.02 0.42 -11.27
C LEU A 57 -4.14 -0.94 -11.97
N LYS A 58 -4.63 -1.98 -11.29
CA LYS A 58 -4.89 -3.30 -11.89
C LYS A 58 -5.97 -3.22 -12.97
N ASP A 59 -7.03 -2.44 -12.72
CA ASP A 59 -8.11 -2.25 -13.69
C ASP A 59 -7.62 -1.56 -14.96
N GLN A 60 -6.74 -0.56 -14.83
CA GLN A 60 -6.14 0.14 -15.97
C GLN A 60 -5.19 -0.75 -16.79
N GLU A 61 -4.40 -1.62 -16.14
CA GLU A 61 -3.56 -2.61 -16.83
C GLU A 61 -4.40 -3.65 -17.58
N LEU A 62 -5.49 -4.12 -16.96
CA LEU A 62 -6.42 -5.07 -17.56
C LEU A 62 -7.12 -4.49 -18.81
N GLU A 63 -7.53 -3.22 -18.76
CA GLU A 63 -8.13 -2.50 -19.90
C GLU A 63 -7.13 -2.37 -21.06
N ALA A 64 -5.89 -1.95 -20.77
CA ALA A 64 -4.84 -1.83 -21.77
C ALA A 64 -4.50 -3.19 -22.43
N HIS A 65 -4.48 -4.27 -21.65
CA HIS A 65 -4.28 -5.63 -22.15
C HIS A 65 -5.42 -6.07 -23.07
N TYR A 66 -6.68 -5.82 -22.70
CA TYR A 66 -7.83 -6.15 -23.55
C TYR A 66 -7.83 -5.36 -24.87
N MET A 67 -7.52 -4.07 -24.81
CA MET A 67 -7.37 -3.23 -26.01
C MET A 67 -6.27 -3.77 -26.94
N TYR A 68 -5.12 -4.17 -26.40
CA TYR A 68 -4.03 -4.76 -27.17
C TYR A 68 -4.44 -6.09 -27.84
N MET A 69 -5.14 -6.97 -27.11
CA MET A 69 -5.65 -8.23 -27.67
C MET A 69 -6.68 -8.01 -28.79
N ALA A 70 -7.54 -7.00 -28.66
CA ALA A 70 -8.50 -6.63 -29.70
C ALA A 70 -7.81 -6.12 -30.98
N GLN A 71 -6.77 -5.30 -30.85
CA GLN A 71 -5.97 -4.84 -31.99
C GLN A 71 -5.28 -5.99 -32.72
N LEU A 72 -4.80 -7.01 -31.99
CA LEU A 72 -4.22 -8.20 -32.61
C LEU A 72 -5.25 -9.05 -33.36
N GLN A 73 -6.50 -9.11 -32.89
CA GLN A 73 -7.60 -9.77 -33.61
C GLN A 73 -8.01 -9.00 -34.88
N GLU A 74 -8.04 -7.66 -34.84
CA GLU A 74 -8.33 -6.85 -36.02
C GLU A 74 -7.23 -6.91 -37.10
N VAL A 75 -5.96 -7.07 -36.68
CA VAL A 75 -4.81 -7.19 -37.61
C VAL A 75 -4.71 -8.60 -38.22
N SER A 76 -5.49 -9.58 -37.74
CA SER A 76 -5.57 -10.92 -38.33
C SER A 76 -6.99 -11.29 -38.81
N PRO A 77 -7.54 -10.65 -39.86
CA PRO A 77 -8.81 -11.07 -40.46
C PRO A 77 -8.70 -12.36 -41.30
N ASP A 78 -7.49 -12.74 -41.74
CA ASP A 78 -7.30 -13.79 -42.74
C ASP A 78 -6.69 -15.07 -42.11
N ASN A 79 -7.53 -15.89 -41.48
CA ASN A 79 -7.50 -17.35 -41.72
C ASN A 79 -8.75 -18.06 -41.16
N ALA A 80 -9.93 -17.75 -41.69
CA ALA A 80 -11.07 -18.67 -41.63
C ALA A 80 -12.07 -18.40 -42.76
N ASP A 81 -11.58 -18.21 -43.99
CA ASP A 81 -12.33 -18.70 -45.14
C ASP A 81 -12.15 -20.22 -45.18
N SER A 82 -12.92 -20.90 -44.34
CA SER A 82 -13.18 -22.33 -44.49
C SER A 82 -14.68 -22.51 -44.42
N GLY A 83 -15.35 -21.93 -45.42
CA GLY A 83 -16.69 -22.35 -45.81
C GLY A 83 -16.71 -23.86 -46.12
N PRO A 84 -17.90 -24.48 -46.06
CA PRO A 84 -18.04 -25.94 -46.02
C PRO A 84 -17.68 -26.53 -47.39
N ILE A 85 -16.72 -27.44 -47.42
CA ILE A 85 -16.28 -28.10 -48.66
C ILE A 85 -16.61 -29.60 -48.56
N PHE A 86 -17.69 -29.93 -49.28
CA PHE A 86 -18.30 -31.22 -49.65
C PHE A 86 -19.23 -31.93 -48.65
N ASP A 87 -20.53 -31.74 -48.91
CA ASP A 87 -21.52 -32.83 -48.89
C ASP A 87 -21.05 -33.96 -49.81
N ASP A 88 -20.77 -35.14 -49.25
CA ASP A 88 -20.83 -36.41 -49.99
C ASP A 88 -21.70 -37.40 -49.21
N GLU A 89 -22.67 -37.95 -49.95
CA GLU A 89 -23.87 -38.69 -49.52
C GLU A 89 -23.58 -40.14 -49.05
N PRO A 90 -24.61 -40.95 -48.66
CA PRO A 90 -24.61 -41.75 -47.45
C PRO A 90 -23.93 -43.13 -47.58
N LEU A 91 -23.47 -43.64 -46.43
CA LEU A 91 -23.03 -45.03 -46.26
C LEU A 91 -24.14 -46.02 -46.66
N GLN A 92 -23.94 -46.74 -47.76
CA GLN A 92 -24.70 -47.94 -48.09
C GLN A 92 -24.38 -49.07 -47.10
N LYS A 93 -25.42 -49.74 -46.59
CA LYS A 93 -25.37 -51.08 -46.01
C LYS A 93 -26.60 -51.86 -46.40
#